data_AF-A0A4R3YXL4-F1
#
_entry.id   AF-A0A4R3YXL4-F1
#
_cell.length_a   1.000
_cell.length_b   1.000
_cell.length_c   1.000
_cell.angle_alpha   90.00
_cell.angle_beta   90.00
_cell.angle_gamma   90.00
#
_symmetry.space_group_name_H-M   'P 1'
#
loop_
_entity.id
_entity.type
_entity.pdbx_description
1 polymer ?
#
loop_
_entity_poly.entity_id
_entity_poly.type
_entity_poly.pdbx_seq_one_letter_code
_entity_poly.pdbx_strand_id
1 'polypeptide(L)'
;MEHSIHESYVRERKVELVSTARAMLDGTLGLIEGVRRLNDLRFQIDDPDSPVFHTVRVVESDMDEVPVGDIRSRFGQTFLQQKDAEVADYLGSSADDIQRACREIISRFEMNMDGSPAMELRGGEGAETSRGKKL
;
A
#
# COMPACT_ATOMS: atom_id res chain seq x y z
N MET A 1 28.47 -3.81 -15.57
CA MET A 1 28.65 -3.47 -14.13
C MET A 1 27.45 -2.67 -13.60
N GLU A 2 26.77 -1.86 -14.42
CA GLU A 2 25.58 -1.07 -14.02
C GLU A 2 24.32 -1.90 -13.67
N HIS A 3 24.07 -3.03 -14.35
CA HIS A 3 22.91 -3.89 -14.06
C HIS A 3 22.87 -4.40 -12.61
N SER A 4 24.03 -4.69 -12.02
CA SER A 4 24.14 -5.20 -10.64
C SER A 4 23.77 -4.16 -9.59
N ILE A 5 23.95 -2.86 -9.88
CA ILE A 5 23.62 -1.77 -8.95
C ILE A 5 22.11 -1.54 -8.96
N HIS A 6 21.50 -1.52 -10.15
CA HIS A 6 20.07 -1.32 -10.31
C HIS A 6 19.25 -2.41 -9.59
N GLU A 7 19.62 -3.68 -9.76
CA GLU A 7 18.96 -4.80 -9.07
C GLU A 7 19.08 -4.71 -7.55
N SER A 8 20.24 -4.29 -7.03
CA SER A 8 20.42 -4.08 -5.58
C SER A 8 19.57 -2.93 -5.06
N TYR A 9 19.50 -1.82 -5.80
CA TYR A 9 18.67 -0.68 -5.45
C TYR A 9 17.19 -1.07 -5.39
N VAL A 10 16.66 -1.71 -6.44
CA VAL A 10 15.25 -2.13 -6.46
C VAL A 10 14.95 -3.12 -5.34
N ARG A 11 15.88 -4.04 -5.01
CA ARG A 11 15.73 -4.95 -3.86
C ARG A 11 15.59 -4.17 -2.55
N GLU A 12 16.43 -3.17 -2.32
CA GLU A 12 16.35 -2.32 -1.12
C GLU A 12 15.03 -1.56 -1.04
N ARG A 13 14.55 -1.02 -2.18
CA ARG A 13 13.25 -0.32 -2.24
C ARG A 13 12.08 -1.27 -1.93
N LYS A 14 12.11 -2.52 -2.39
CA LYS A 14 11.11 -3.55 -2.05
C LYS A 14 11.13 -3.88 -0.55
N VAL A 15 12.31 -3.97 0.07
CA VAL A 15 12.43 -4.16 1.53
C VAL A 15 11.82 -2.98 2.28
N GLU A 16 12.10 -1.75 1.85
CA GLU A 16 11.53 -0.54 2.44
C GLU A 16 10.00 -0.49 2.29
N LEU A 17 9.48 -0.90 1.13
CA LEU A 17 8.04 -1.01 0.87
C LEU A 17 7.35 -1.97 1.85
N VAL A 18 7.90 -3.18 2.01
CA VAL A 18 7.39 -4.18 2.95
C VAL A 18 7.48 -3.69 4.39
N SER A 19 8.60 -3.07 4.77
CA SER A 19 8.77 -2.48 6.11
C SER A 19 7.75 -1.38 6.39
N THR A 20 7.46 -0.54 5.40
CA THR A 20 6.47 0.55 5.52
C THR A 20 5.08 -0.04 5.72
N ALA A 21 4.67 -1.03 4.93
CA ALA A 21 3.38 -1.70 5.08
C ALA A 21 3.23 -2.38 6.44
N ARG A 22 4.31 -2.96 6.99
CA ARG A 22 4.30 -3.54 8.35
C ARG A 22 4.12 -2.48 9.43
N ALA A 23 4.84 -1.37 9.33
CA ALA A 23 4.73 -0.25 10.27
C ALA A 23 3.33 0.39 10.26
N MET A 24 2.64 0.36 9.12
CA MET A 24 1.23 0.78 9.05
C MET A 24 0.29 -0.22 9.75
N LEU A 25 0.56 -1.53 9.65
CA LEU A 25 -0.26 -2.57 10.29
C LEU A 25 -0.09 -2.60 11.81
N ASP A 26 1.13 -2.37 12.31
CA ASP A 26 1.40 -2.32 13.75
C ASP A 26 1.09 -0.95 14.39
N GLY A 27 0.74 0.05 13.58
CA GLY A 27 0.36 1.39 14.01
C GLY A 27 1.53 2.28 14.42
N THR A 28 2.78 1.85 14.20
CA THR A 28 3.98 2.68 14.45
C THR A 28 4.17 3.76 13.39
N LEU A 29 3.57 3.59 12.20
CA LEU A 29 3.51 4.59 11.15
C LEU A 29 2.05 5.02 10.91
N GLY A 30 1.79 6.32 10.97
CA GLY A 30 0.46 6.87 10.72
C GLY A 30 0.01 6.61 9.29
N LEU A 31 -1.31 6.41 9.11
CA LEU A 31 -1.86 5.96 7.83
C LEU A 31 -1.54 6.89 6.65
N ILE A 32 -1.73 8.20 6.80
CA ILE A 32 -1.48 9.16 5.71
C ILE A 32 0.01 9.19 5.34
N GLU A 33 0.89 9.17 6.34
CA GLU A 33 2.33 9.14 6.13
C GLU A 33 2.76 7.84 5.44
N GLY A 34 2.24 6.71 5.90
CA GLY A 34 2.50 5.40 5.31
C GLY A 34 2.00 5.26 3.88
N VAL A 35 0.76 5.71 3.61
CA VAL A 35 0.19 5.71 2.25
C VAL A 35 1.06 6.51 1.29
N ARG A 36 1.46 7.73 1.67
CA ARG A 36 2.34 8.56 0.84
C ARG A 36 3.68 7.90 0.58
N ARG A 37 4.29 7.30 1.62
CA ARG A 37 5.55 6.57 1.47
C ARG A 37 5.42 5.35 0.57
N LEU A 38 4.34 4.56 0.69
CA LEU A 38 4.06 3.44 -0.21
C LEU A 38 3.85 3.92 -1.65
N ASN A 39 3.12 5.04 -1.82
CA ASN A 39 2.89 5.69 -3.11
C ASN A 39 4.26 6.04 -3.74
N ASP A 40 5.15 6.73 -3.03
CA ASP A 40 6.46 7.12 -3.55
C ASP A 40 7.37 5.92 -3.86
N LEU A 41 7.35 4.89 -3.02
CA LEU A 41 8.18 3.69 -3.19
C LEU A 41 7.74 2.84 -4.39
N ARG A 42 6.46 2.84 -4.76
CA ARG A 42 5.97 2.04 -5.90
C ARG A 42 6.67 2.42 -7.21
N PHE A 43 7.00 3.70 -7.39
CA PHE A 43 7.71 4.19 -8.58
C PHE A 43 9.19 3.83 -8.61
N GLN A 44 9.72 3.23 -7.54
CA GLN A 44 11.13 2.89 -7.38
C GLN A 44 11.38 1.37 -7.45
N ILE A 45 10.37 0.59 -7.86
CA ILE A 45 10.42 -0.86 -8.03
C ILE A 45 9.94 -1.27 -9.43
N ASP A 46 10.13 -2.54 -9.80
CA ASP A 46 9.86 -3.06 -11.16
C ASP A 46 8.37 -3.22 -11.56
N ASP A 47 7.42 -2.75 -10.75
CA ASP A 47 5.97 -2.92 -11.01
C ASP A 47 5.14 -1.79 -10.34
N PRO A 48 5.28 -0.52 -10.77
CA PRO A 48 4.62 0.62 -10.13
C PRO A 48 3.08 0.60 -10.26
N ASP A 49 2.57 -0.05 -11.30
CA ASP A 49 1.14 -0.10 -11.64
C ASP A 49 0.44 -1.36 -11.13
N SER A 50 1.14 -2.15 -10.29
CA SER A 50 0.60 -3.37 -9.69
C SER A 50 -0.76 -3.13 -9.04
N PRO A 51 -1.78 -3.99 -9.26
CA PRO A 51 -3.11 -3.83 -8.69
C PRO A 51 -3.13 -3.73 -7.16
N VAL A 52 -2.13 -4.31 -6.47
CA VAL A 52 -1.96 -4.22 -5.01
C VAL A 52 -1.80 -2.79 -4.50
N PHE A 53 -1.43 -1.83 -5.37
CA PHE A 53 -1.32 -0.42 -5.04
C PHE A 53 -2.60 0.39 -5.29
N HIS A 54 -3.68 -0.23 -5.79
CA HIS A 54 -4.90 0.51 -6.14
C HIS A 54 -5.47 1.27 -4.94
N THR A 55 -5.66 0.60 -3.80
CA THR A 55 -6.15 1.25 -2.58
C THR A 55 -5.21 2.36 -2.10
N VAL A 56 -3.90 2.14 -2.16
CA VAL A 56 -2.90 3.17 -1.80
C VAL A 56 -3.07 4.43 -2.65
N ARG A 57 -3.25 4.27 -3.97
CA ARG A 57 -3.45 5.38 -4.91
C ARG A 57 -4.76 6.13 -4.66
N VAL A 58 -5.84 5.42 -4.38
CA VAL A 58 -7.14 6.04 -4.07
C VAL A 58 -7.03 6.88 -2.80
N VAL A 59 -6.48 6.30 -1.72
CA VAL A 59 -6.33 7.00 -0.44
C VAL A 59 -5.39 8.20 -0.57
N GLU A 60 -4.29 8.07 -1.32
CA GLU A 60 -3.37 9.18 -1.54
C GLU A 60 -4.04 10.32 -2.31
N SER A 61 -4.85 10.01 -3.33
CA SER A 61 -5.63 11.01 -4.07
C SER A 61 -6.72 11.66 -3.24
N ASP A 62 -7.35 10.93 -2.31
CA ASP A 62 -8.39 11.47 -1.43
C ASP A 62 -7.79 12.39 -0.33
N MET A 63 -6.50 12.19 -0.02
CA MET A 63 -5.82 12.80 1.13
C MET A 63 -4.59 13.62 0.74
N ASP A 64 -4.46 14.01 -0.52
CA ASP A 64 -3.32 14.77 -1.04
C ASP A 64 -3.18 16.15 -0.36
N GLU A 65 -4.31 16.78 0.00
CA GLU A 65 -4.35 18.06 0.70
C GLU A 65 -3.98 18.00 2.20
N VAL A 66 -3.91 16.81 2.80
CA VAL A 66 -3.69 16.68 4.25
C VAL A 66 -2.23 16.99 4.61
N PRO A 67 -1.93 18.03 5.40
CA PRO A 67 -0.55 18.32 5.77
C PRO A 67 -0.05 17.29 6.81
N VAL A 68 1.14 16.72 6.55
CA VAL A 68 1.82 15.77 7.45
C VAL A 68 3.24 16.24 7.76
N GLY A 69 3.74 15.91 8.95
CA GLY A 69 5.08 16.30 9.39
C GLY A 69 5.24 17.82 9.55
N ASP A 70 6.45 18.31 9.27
CA ASP A 70 6.86 19.68 9.58
C ASP A 70 6.06 20.76 8.85
N ILE A 71 5.47 20.44 7.70
CA ILE A 71 4.68 21.42 6.92
C ILE A 71 3.43 21.88 7.68
N ARG A 72 2.93 21.08 8.63
CA ARG A 72 1.79 21.43 9.49
C ARG A 72 2.01 22.75 10.24
N SER A 73 3.25 23.07 10.59
CA SER A 73 3.61 24.35 11.24
C SER A 73 3.28 25.60 10.42
N ARG A 74 3.05 25.44 9.11
CA ARG A 74 2.70 26.54 8.18
C ARG A 74 1.19 26.75 8.05
N PHE A 75 0.37 25.89 8.64
CA PHE A 75 -1.08 25.96 8.55
C PHE A 75 -1.70 26.46 9.85
N GLY A 76 -2.85 27.12 9.73
CA GLY A 76 -3.63 27.57 10.88
C GLY A 76 -4.26 26.41 11.65
N GLN A 77 -4.41 26.56 12.96
CA GLN A 77 -4.93 25.51 13.84
C GLN A 77 -6.33 25.01 13.44
N THR A 78 -7.21 25.91 12.99
CA THR A 78 -8.57 25.56 12.55
C THR A 78 -8.56 24.67 11.31
N PHE A 79 -7.69 24.96 10.34
CA PHE A 79 -7.54 24.14 9.13
C PHE A 79 -7.02 22.74 9.49
N LEU A 80 -6.01 22.67 10.36
CA LEU A 80 -5.47 21.40 10.84
C LEU A 80 -6.55 20.57 11.56
N GLN A 81 -7.36 21.19 12.42
CA GLN A 81 -8.46 20.50 13.12
C GLN A 81 -9.51 19.94 12.14
N GLN A 82 -9.85 20.70 11.10
CA GLN A 82 -10.78 20.24 10.07
C GLN A 82 -10.22 19.03 9.31
N LYS A 83 -8.97 19.12 8.83
CA LYS A 83 -8.32 18.01 8.13
C LYS A 83 -8.11 16.79 9.02
N ASP A 84 -7.76 16.98 10.29
CA ASP A 84 -7.61 15.87 11.23
C ASP A 84 -8.95 15.15 11.48
N ALA A 85 -10.07 15.89 11.49
CA ALA A 85 -11.42 15.31 11.58
C ALA A 85 -11.80 14.55 10.29
N GLU A 86 -11.55 15.12 9.10
CA GLU A 86 -11.76 14.45 7.81
C GLU A 86 -10.98 13.12 7.73
N VAL A 87 -9.72 13.12 8.19
CA VAL A 87 -8.91 11.91 8.27
C VAL A 87 -9.54 10.90 9.23
N ALA A 88 -9.96 11.32 10.44
CA ALA A 88 -10.58 10.42 11.40
C ALA A 88 -11.85 9.74 10.85
N ASP A 89 -12.71 10.50 10.17
CA ASP A 89 -13.94 9.98 9.56
C ASP A 89 -13.63 8.99 8.43
N TYR A 90 -12.64 9.29 7.58
CA TYR A 90 -12.21 8.40 6.51
C TYR A 90 -11.62 7.10 7.05
N LEU A 91 -10.81 7.18 8.10
CA LEU A 91 -10.23 5.99 8.76
C LEU A 91 -11.31 5.06 9.30
N GLY A 92 -12.42 5.61 9.80
CA GLY A 92 -13.53 4.82 10.32
C GLY A 92 -14.17 3.89 9.28
N SER A 93 -14.13 4.26 8.00
CA SER A 93 -14.74 3.48 6.90
C SER A 93 -13.72 2.69 6.07
N SER A 94 -12.47 3.15 6.00
CA SER A 94 -11.47 2.63 5.07
C SER A 94 -10.33 1.83 5.71
N ALA A 95 -10.26 1.77 7.05
CA ALA A 95 -9.15 1.10 7.76
C ALA A 95 -8.95 -0.37 7.32
N ASP A 96 -10.03 -1.14 7.19
CA ASP A 96 -9.96 -2.56 6.82
C ASP A 96 -9.40 -2.76 5.42
N ASP A 97 -9.82 -1.93 4.47
CA ASP A 97 -9.33 -1.97 3.09
C ASP A 97 -7.85 -1.61 3.00
N ILE A 98 -7.41 -0.62 3.78
CA ILE A 98 -6.01 -0.19 3.81
C ILE A 98 -5.13 -1.26 4.46
N GLN A 99 -5.59 -1.85 5.57
CA GLN A 99 -4.88 -2.96 6.19
C GLN A 99 -4.82 -4.18 5.26
N ARG A 100 -5.89 -4.47 4.50
CA ARG A 100 -5.88 -5.54 3.48
C ARG A 100 -4.84 -5.25 2.40
N ALA A 101 -4.80 -4.02 1.87
CA ALA A 101 -3.80 -3.62 0.89
C ALA A 101 -2.36 -3.76 1.44
N CYS A 102 -2.11 -3.36 2.70
CA CYS A 102 -0.81 -3.55 3.34
C CYS A 102 -0.40 -5.04 3.39
N ARG A 103 -1.33 -5.94 3.74
CA ARG A 103 -1.08 -7.39 3.74
C ARG A 103 -0.80 -7.95 2.35
N GLU A 104 -1.52 -7.48 1.33
CA GLU A 104 -1.30 -7.87 -0.07
C GLU A 104 0.08 -7.39 -0.57
N ILE A 105 0.46 -6.15 -0.26
CA ILE A 105 1.80 -5.60 -0.57
C ILE A 105 2.89 -6.45 0.09
N ILE A 106 2.75 -6.76 1.38
CA ILE A 106 3.71 -7.62 2.09
C ILE A 106 3.79 -8.98 1.38
N SER A 107 2.66 -9.64 1.16
CA SER A 107 2.64 -10.98 0.55
C SER A 107 3.26 -11.01 -0.86
N ARG A 108 3.08 -9.93 -1.63
CA ARG A 108 3.54 -9.82 -3.02
C ARG A 108 5.05 -9.52 -3.15
N PHE A 109 5.59 -8.73 -2.23
CA PHE A 109 6.94 -8.19 -2.30
C PHE A 109 7.88 -8.71 -1.21
N GLU A 110 7.37 -9.48 -0.25
CA GLU A 110 8.17 -10.24 0.69
C GLU A 110 9.03 -11.24 -0.09
N MET A 111 10.34 -11.07 0.05
CA MET A 111 11.31 -12.04 -0.47
C MET A 111 11.49 -13.11 0.60
N ASN A 112 11.35 -14.37 0.21
CA ASN A 112 11.85 -15.47 1.04
C ASN A 112 13.38 -15.37 1.12
N MET A 113 14.00 -15.97 2.15
CA MET A 113 15.45 -15.88 2.41
C MET A 113 16.34 -16.40 1.25
N ASP A 114 15.76 -17.00 0.22
CA ASP A 114 16.41 -17.49 -1.00
C ASP A 114 16.24 -16.57 -2.22
N GLY A 115 15.54 -15.43 -2.09
CA GLY A 115 15.28 -14.50 -3.19
C GLY A 115 14.10 -14.88 -4.09
N SER A 116 13.34 -15.92 -3.73
CA SER A 116 12.11 -16.31 -4.44
C SER A 116 10.91 -15.47 -3.97
N PRO A 117 9.93 -15.15 -4.85
CA PRO A 117 8.67 -14.52 -4.44
C PRO A 117 7.86 -15.44 -3.53
N ALA A 118 7.32 -14.90 -2.43
CA ALA A 118 6.65 -15.67 -1.38
C ALA A 118 5.38 -16.42 -1.83
N MET A 119 4.72 -16.02 -2.92
CA MET A 119 3.50 -16.67 -3.40
C MET A 119 3.26 -16.43 -4.90
N GLU A 120 3.50 -17.44 -5.74
CA GLU A 120 2.90 -17.48 -7.08
C GLU A 120 1.42 -17.86 -6.93
N LEU A 121 0.52 -16.88 -7.08
CA LEU A 121 -0.91 -17.16 -7.21
C LEU A 121 -1.17 -17.85 -8.56
N ARG A 122 -1.01 -19.19 -8.59
CA ARG A 122 -1.67 -20.03 -9.58
C ARG A 122 -3.18 -19.91 -9.33
N GLY A 123 -3.85 -19.11 -10.15
CA GLY A 123 -5.31 -19.12 -10.27
C GLY A 123 -5.76 -20.51 -10.67
N GLY A 124 -6.24 -21.28 -9.70
CA GLY A 124 -6.88 -22.58 -9.92
C GLY A 124 -8.30 -22.40 -10.45
N GLU A 125 -8.57 -23.11 -11.54
CA GLU A 125 -9.88 -23.38 -12.12
C GLU A 125 -10.89 -23.91 -11.09
N GLY A 126 -12.17 -23.61 -11.33
CA GLY A 126 -13.27 -24.52 -10.99
C GLY A 126 -14.41 -23.92 -10.17
N ALA A 127 -15.46 -23.46 -10.86
CA ALA A 127 -16.85 -23.66 -10.44
C ALA A 127 -17.84 -23.37 -11.59
N GLU A 128 -17.84 -24.23 -12.62
CA GLU A 128 -19.04 -24.40 -13.45
C GLU A 128 -20.10 -25.09 -12.58
N THR A 129 -21.02 -24.29 -12.03
CA THR A 129 -22.22 -24.84 -11.37
C THR A 129 -23.33 -25.00 -12.39
N SER A 130 -23.77 -26.24 -12.51
CA SER A 130 -24.85 -26.69 -13.36
C SER A 130 -26.20 -26.08 -12.94
N ARG A 131 -26.87 -25.42 -13.88
CA ARG A 131 -28.35 -25.34 -13.95
C ARG A 131 -28.71 -25.87 -15.33
N GLY A 132 -29.54 -26.88 -15.52
CA GLY A 132 -30.67 -27.36 -14.75
C GLY A 132 -31.72 -27.73 -15.80
N LYS A 133 -32.00 -29.02 -15.93
CA LYS A 133 -32.94 -29.61 -16.90
C LYS A 133 -34.33 -28.96 -16.82
N LYS A 134 -34.87 -28.64 -18.00
CA LYS A 134 -36.16 -29.11 -18.55
C LYS A 134 -37.38 -29.09 -17.60
N LEU A 135 -38.32 -28.17 -17.86
CA LEU A 135 -39.76 -28.40 -18.08
C LEU A 135 -40.37 -27.16 -18.73
#